data_AF-A0A1Z9T4D5-F1
#
_entry.id   AF-A0A1Z9T4D5-F1
#
_cell.length_a   1.000
_cell.length_b   1.000
_cell.length_c   1.000
_cell.angle_alpha   90.00
_cell.angle_beta   90.00
_cell.angle_gamma   90.00
#
_symmetry.space_group_name_H-M   'P 1'
#
loop_
_entity.id
_entity.type
_entity.pdbx_description
1 polymer ?
#
loop_
_entity_poly.entity_id
_entity_poly.type
_entity_poly.pdbx_seq_one_letter_code
_entity_poly.pdbx_strand_id
1 'polypeptide(L)'
;MKKIKTLSYAPIALFVYNRLSHIKKVIKAIKSNSISKKSIIYIFSDFSEVEAEKNKIEKIRKFLKNVKGFKKKVIINRKTNYGTSKNIVSGLNQIFKKNNKCIIIEDDILISKNFLFQMNYCLEKFSKFKNIASIEGYMYPVKFKNEIPNYFFLKGTGCWGWATWKRSWKNYEGSTQKLLNKFFGKKELINDFDFYGSYPYFKMLKKQMWSKKKSWAIKWYASNFLKNNLTMYFKNTLVKNIGLDGSGENCRIDYNINQKKFIKFKLKIKTNVKISENLTAKKNIAKYLKKKFNFNNKLKITIQKLLS
;
A
#
# COMPACT_ATOMS: atom_id res chain seq x y z
N MET A 1 31.39 20.88 14.37
CA MET A 1 31.12 20.33 13.01
C MET A 1 29.76 19.63 12.96
N LYS A 2 28.77 20.16 12.23
CA LYS A 2 27.49 19.47 11.99
C LYS A 2 27.76 18.28 11.06
N LYS A 3 27.69 17.04 11.58
CA LYS A 3 27.72 15.83 10.74
C LYS A 3 26.69 15.98 9.63
N ILE A 4 27.14 16.12 8.38
CA ILE A 4 26.28 16.09 7.20
C ILE A 4 25.64 14.71 7.18
N LYS A 5 24.40 14.64 7.64
CA LYS A 5 23.64 13.39 7.68
C LYS A 5 23.35 13.02 6.23
N THR A 6 24.20 12.17 5.63
CA THR A 6 23.98 11.66 4.28
C THR A 6 22.58 11.08 4.22
N LEU A 7 21.73 11.63 3.36
CA LEU A 7 20.33 11.24 3.24
C LEU A 7 20.26 9.79 2.74
N SER A 8 20.11 8.82 3.65
CA SER A 8 19.93 7.43 3.24
C SER A 8 18.55 7.28 2.62
N TYR A 9 18.50 7.03 1.31
CA TYR A 9 17.26 6.68 0.62
C TYR A 9 16.70 5.38 1.19
N ALA A 10 15.37 5.31 1.32
CA ALA A 10 14.69 4.14 1.82
C ALA A 10 14.93 2.94 0.88
N PRO A 11 15.11 1.72 1.44
CA PRO A 11 15.03 0.51 0.66
C PRO A 11 13.63 0.35 0.05
N ILE A 12 13.59 -0.30 -1.11
CA ILE A 12 12.36 -0.68 -1.81
C ILE A 12 12.13 -2.17 -1.54
N ALA A 13 10.99 -2.52 -0.96
CA ALA A 13 10.51 -3.89 -0.87
C ALA A 13 9.55 -4.15 -2.03
N LEU A 14 9.92 -5.09 -2.91
CA LEU A 14 9.08 -5.56 -3.99
C LEU A 14 8.64 -7.00 -3.69
N PHE A 15 7.34 -7.24 -3.62
CA PHE A 15 6.77 -8.58 -3.43
C PHE A 15 6.23 -9.09 -4.75
N VAL A 16 6.65 -10.29 -5.16
CA VAL A 16 6.31 -10.86 -6.47
C VAL A 16 5.87 -12.31 -6.38
N TYR A 17 5.02 -12.72 -7.31
CA TYR A 17 4.60 -14.11 -7.46
C TYR A 17 4.84 -14.65 -8.88
N ASN A 18 3.77 -14.79 -9.70
CA ASN A 18 3.79 -15.56 -10.95
C ASN A 18 3.41 -14.73 -12.20
N ARG A 19 3.37 -13.39 -12.12
CA ARG A 19 2.92 -12.49 -13.21
C ARG A 19 4.07 -11.75 -13.89
N LEU A 20 4.82 -12.43 -14.77
CA LEU A 20 6.02 -11.86 -15.42
C LEU A 20 5.74 -10.55 -16.19
N SER A 21 4.62 -10.46 -16.90
CA SER A 21 4.23 -9.28 -17.67
C SER A 21 4.06 -8.04 -16.77
N HIS A 22 3.43 -8.21 -15.60
CA HIS A 22 3.26 -7.14 -14.60
C HIS A 22 4.59 -6.76 -13.98
N ILE A 23 5.39 -7.75 -13.56
CA ILE A 23 6.71 -7.52 -12.95
C ILE A 23 7.63 -6.72 -13.88
N LYS A 24 7.64 -7.03 -15.19
CA LYS A 24 8.39 -6.24 -16.18
C LYS A 24 7.96 -4.76 -16.19
N LYS A 25 6.65 -4.49 -16.19
CA LYS A 25 6.09 -3.13 -16.16
C LYS A 25 6.41 -2.41 -14.84
N VAL A 26 6.26 -3.08 -13.69
CA VAL A 26 6.58 -2.54 -12.36
C VAL A 26 8.07 -2.21 -12.23
N ILE A 27 8.96 -3.12 -12.62
CA ILE A 27 10.41 -2.85 -12.61
C ILE A 27 10.76 -1.68 -13.53
N LYS A 28 10.16 -1.58 -14.72
CA LYS A 28 10.35 -0.42 -15.61
C LYS A 28 9.90 0.89 -14.95
N ALA A 29 8.74 0.89 -14.29
CA ALA A 29 8.22 2.06 -13.58
C ALA A 29 9.14 2.47 -12.41
N ILE A 30 9.62 1.50 -11.63
CA ILE A 30 10.58 1.76 -10.54
C ILE A 30 11.88 2.36 -11.08
N LYS A 31 12.46 1.78 -12.14
CA LYS A 31 13.69 2.29 -12.76
C LYS A 31 13.54 3.67 -13.40
N SER A 32 12.31 4.07 -13.76
CA SER A 32 12.05 5.41 -14.32
C SER A 32 12.12 6.53 -13.27
N ASN A 33 12.15 6.19 -11.98
CA ASN A 33 12.41 7.13 -10.90
C ASN A 33 13.93 7.30 -10.75
N SER A 34 14.48 8.48 -11.03
CA SER A 34 15.94 8.73 -11.07
C SER A 34 16.70 8.30 -9.80
N ILE A 35 16.05 8.38 -8.64
CA ILE A 35 16.65 8.01 -7.36
C ILE A 35 16.64 6.49 -7.08
N SER A 36 16.07 5.65 -7.96
CA SER A 36 16.09 4.19 -7.80
C SER A 36 17.53 3.66 -7.70
N LYS A 37 18.46 4.25 -8.48
CA LYS A 37 19.90 3.94 -8.47
C LYS A 37 20.56 4.19 -7.12
N LYS A 38 19.94 4.98 -6.23
CA LYS A 38 20.44 5.29 -4.88
C LYS A 38 19.80 4.42 -3.79
N SER A 39 18.77 3.64 -4.11
CA SER A 39 18.07 2.75 -3.18
C SER A 39 18.53 1.30 -3.33
N ILE A 40 18.55 0.59 -2.20
CA ILE A 40 18.60 -0.88 -2.20
C ILE A 40 17.20 -1.39 -2.56
N ILE A 41 17.09 -2.39 -3.43
CA ILE A 41 15.85 -3.12 -3.66
C ILE A 41 15.94 -4.53 -3.08
N TYR A 42 14.97 -4.89 -2.25
CA TYR A 42 14.73 -6.26 -1.78
C TYR A 42 13.55 -6.81 -2.54
N ILE A 43 13.74 -7.95 -3.21
CA ILE A 43 12.71 -8.60 -4.02
C ILE A 43 12.37 -9.94 -3.38
N PHE A 44 11.17 -10.05 -2.84
CA PHE A 44 10.65 -11.28 -2.22
C PHE A 44 9.81 -12.03 -3.25
N SER A 45 10.39 -13.08 -3.83
CA SER A 45 9.70 -13.99 -4.75
C SER A 45 9.07 -15.12 -3.95
N ASP A 46 7.75 -15.20 -3.95
CA ASP A 46 7.04 -16.33 -3.36
C ASP A 46 7.27 -17.62 -4.16
N PHE A 47 6.64 -18.71 -3.73
CA PHE A 47 6.74 -20.04 -4.35
C PHE A 47 5.36 -20.70 -4.48
N SER A 48 5.28 -21.75 -5.30
CA SER A 48 4.12 -22.63 -5.39
C SER A 48 4.59 -24.06 -5.61
N GLU A 49 3.85 -25.03 -5.07
CA GLU A 49 4.07 -26.44 -5.38
C GLU A 49 3.43 -26.86 -6.71
N VAL A 50 2.54 -26.03 -7.26
CA VAL A 50 1.85 -26.31 -8.53
C VAL A 50 2.81 -26.11 -9.69
N GLU A 51 3.03 -27.17 -10.49
CA GLU A 51 4.04 -27.21 -11.55
C GLU A 51 3.89 -26.09 -12.60
N ALA A 52 2.65 -25.80 -13.02
CA ALA A 52 2.37 -24.70 -13.94
C ALA A 52 2.75 -23.32 -13.36
N GLU A 53 2.69 -23.15 -12.04
CA GLU A 53 3.11 -21.92 -11.37
C GLU A 53 4.61 -21.87 -11.12
N LYS A 54 5.26 -23.01 -10.79
CA LYS A 54 6.72 -23.14 -10.67
C LYS A 54 7.42 -22.61 -11.92
N ASN A 55 7.00 -23.08 -13.09
CA ASN A 55 7.53 -22.63 -14.39
C ASN A 55 7.42 -21.11 -14.60
N LYS A 56 6.31 -20.49 -14.17
CA LYS A 56 6.13 -19.03 -14.24
C LYS A 56 7.07 -18.30 -13.27
N ILE A 57 7.20 -18.81 -12.05
CA ILE A 57 8.05 -18.26 -10.99
C ILE A 57 9.53 -18.36 -11.38
N GLU A 58 9.97 -19.46 -11.98
CA GLU A 58 11.35 -19.61 -12.45
C GLU A 58 11.71 -18.63 -13.55
N LYS A 59 10.82 -18.43 -14.54
CA LYS A 59 10.98 -17.40 -15.57
C LYS A 59 11.14 -16.01 -14.95
N ILE A 60 10.38 -15.72 -13.89
CA ILE A 60 10.49 -14.47 -13.12
C ILE A 60 11.82 -14.38 -12.38
N ARG A 61 12.23 -15.42 -11.66
CA ARG A 61 13.50 -15.45 -10.93
C ARG A 61 14.69 -15.27 -11.89
N LYS A 62 14.67 -15.90 -13.07
CA LYS A 62 15.66 -15.70 -14.14
C LYS A 62 15.67 -14.25 -14.63
N PHE A 63 14.51 -13.66 -14.91
CA PHE A 63 14.41 -12.25 -15.28
C PHE A 63 14.99 -11.31 -14.19
N LEU A 64 14.62 -11.54 -12.93
CA LEU A 64 15.03 -10.71 -11.80
C LEU A 64 16.54 -10.73 -11.56
N LYS A 65 17.23 -11.85 -11.83
CA LYS A 65 18.71 -11.95 -11.76
C LYS A 65 19.41 -10.92 -12.65
N ASN A 66 18.82 -10.56 -13.79
CA ASN A 66 19.41 -9.62 -14.75
C ASN A 66 18.99 -8.15 -14.55
N VAL A 67 18.05 -7.87 -13.65
CA VAL A 67 17.60 -6.50 -13.38
C VAL A 67 18.73 -5.64 -12.78
N LYS A 68 19.06 -4.54 -13.45
CA LYS A 68 19.99 -3.47 -13.00
C LYS A 68 19.24 -2.16 -12.73
N GLY A 69 19.91 -1.16 -12.15
CA GLY A 69 19.35 0.19 -11.92
C GLY A 69 19.04 0.55 -10.46
N PHE A 70 19.71 -0.12 -9.52
CA PHE A 70 19.58 0.04 -8.08
C PHE A 70 20.95 0.11 -7.42
N LYS A 71 21.06 0.70 -6.23
CA LYS A 71 22.32 0.73 -5.46
C LYS A 71 22.80 -0.69 -5.15
N LYS A 72 21.86 -1.55 -4.76
CA LYS A 72 22.04 -2.99 -4.54
C LYS A 72 20.71 -3.69 -4.78
N LYS A 73 20.76 -4.88 -5.37
CA LYS A 73 19.60 -5.76 -5.51
C LYS A 73 19.82 -6.99 -4.63
N VAL A 74 18.82 -7.32 -3.82
CA VAL A 74 18.79 -8.52 -2.98
C VAL A 74 17.53 -9.29 -3.34
N ILE A 75 17.68 -10.55 -3.76
CA ILE A 75 16.54 -11.41 -4.10
C ILE A 75 16.40 -12.45 -2.99
N ILE A 76 15.19 -12.60 -2.47
CA ILE A 76 14.82 -13.57 -1.46
C ILE A 76 13.78 -14.50 -2.09
N ASN A 77 14.21 -15.72 -2.42
CA ASN A 77 13.34 -16.76 -2.94
C ASN A 77 12.75 -17.54 -1.77
N ARG A 78 11.42 -17.61 -1.69
CA ARG A 78 10.76 -18.51 -0.74
C ARG A 78 10.93 -19.96 -1.21
N LYS A 79 11.10 -20.86 -0.23
CA LYS A 79 11.17 -22.31 -0.43
C LYS A 79 9.78 -22.98 -0.48
N THR A 80 8.80 -22.36 0.15
CA THR A 80 7.40 -22.83 0.20
C THR A 80 6.46 -21.66 -0.06
N ASN A 81 5.21 -21.96 -0.45
CA ASN A 81 4.20 -20.92 -0.68
C ASN A 81 3.83 -20.23 0.64
N TYR A 82 4.24 -18.97 0.78
CA TYR A 82 3.88 -18.17 1.95
C TYR A 82 2.49 -17.54 1.79
N GLY A 83 2.09 -17.28 0.55
CA GLY A 83 0.97 -16.43 0.23
C GLY A 83 1.25 -14.96 0.57
N THR A 84 0.48 -14.07 -0.05
CA THR A 84 0.67 -12.61 0.00
C THR A 84 0.90 -12.07 1.41
N SER A 85 0.06 -12.44 2.37
CA SER A 85 0.12 -11.91 3.75
C SER A 85 1.40 -12.32 4.50
N LYS A 86 1.74 -13.61 4.52
CA LYS A 86 2.94 -14.08 5.23
C LYS A 86 4.20 -13.60 4.51
N ASN A 87 4.19 -13.54 3.18
CA ASN A 87 5.33 -13.06 2.41
C ASN A 87 5.63 -11.58 2.73
N ILE A 88 4.61 -10.72 2.75
CA ILE A 88 4.74 -9.29 3.10
C ILE A 88 5.20 -9.12 4.54
N VAL A 89 4.50 -9.73 5.50
CA VAL A 89 4.83 -9.56 6.93
C VAL A 89 6.25 -10.04 7.24
N SER A 90 6.62 -11.22 6.77
CA SER A 90 7.98 -11.75 7.00
C SER A 90 9.06 -10.94 6.29
N GLY A 91 8.80 -10.47 5.07
CA GLY A 91 9.74 -9.64 4.33
C GLY A 91 9.97 -8.28 4.98
N LEU A 92 8.91 -7.63 5.45
CA LEU A 92 9.03 -6.38 6.20
C LEU A 92 9.75 -6.57 7.54
N ASN A 93 9.46 -7.66 8.27
CA ASN A 93 10.21 -8.00 9.48
C ASN A 93 11.71 -8.18 9.18
N GLN A 94 12.07 -8.82 8.07
CA GLN A 94 13.47 -8.98 7.65
C GLN A 94 14.14 -7.64 7.30
N ILE A 95 13.47 -6.75 6.57
CA ILE A 95 13.99 -5.42 6.24
C ILE A 95 14.19 -4.59 7.50
N PHE A 96 13.21 -4.56 8.39
CA PHE A 96 13.26 -3.72 9.59
C PHE A 96 14.26 -4.22 10.65
N LYS A 97 14.86 -5.40 10.50
CA LYS A 97 16.06 -5.76 11.27
C LYS A 97 17.24 -4.82 10.96
N LYS A 98 17.38 -4.36 9.71
CA LYS A 98 18.55 -3.60 9.23
C LYS A 98 18.24 -2.16 8.80
N ASN A 99 16.97 -1.81 8.62
CA ASN A 99 16.55 -0.51 8.10
C ASN A 99 15.49 0.15 9.01
N ASN A 100 15.49 1.49 9.07
CA ASN A 100 14.54 2.26 9.89
C ASN A 100 13.32 2.77 9.12
N LYS A 101 13.32 2.65 7.79
CA LYS A 101 12.25 3.04 6.87
C LYS A 101 12.24 2.13 5.66
N CYS A 102 11.11 2.01 4.97
CA CYS A 102 10.95 1.19 3.76
C CYS A 102 9.85 1.78 2.85
N ILE A 103 10.01 1.61 1.54
CA ILE A 103 8.98 1.83 0.52
C ILE A 103 8.53 0.44 0.04
N ILE A 104 7.23 0.20 -0.06
CA ILE A 104 6.63 -1.11 -0.32
C ILE A 104 5.83 -1.06 -1.62
N ILE A 105 6.09 -2.00 -2.52
CA ILE A 105 5.47 -2.13 -3.84
C ILE A 105 5.16 -3.62 -4.08
N GLU A 106 4.01 -3.91 -4.68
CA GLU A 106 3.61 -5.27 -5.10
C GLU A 106 3.78 -5.42 -6.63
N ASP A 107 3.74 -6.66 -7.13
CA ASP A 107 4.02 -6.99 -8.53
C ASP A 107 3.02 -6.42 -9.55
N ASP A 108 1.91 -5.86 -9.09
CA ASP A 108 0.88 -5.23 -9.92
C ASP A 108 0.68 -3.74 -9.63
N ILE A 109 1.62 -3.10 -8.92
CA ILE A 109 1.54 -1.66 -8.61
C ILE A 109 2.53 -0.86 -9.47
N LEU A 110 2.00 -0.18 -10.50
CA LEU A 110 2.77 0.82 -11.25
C LEU A 110 2.88 2.12 -10.45
N ILE A 111 4.06 2.71 -10.44
CA ILE A 111 4.33 3.97 -9.74
C ILE A 111 4.66 5.10 -10.74
N SER A 112 4.32 6.33 -10.38
CA SER A 112 4.67 7.53 -11.14
C SER A 112 6.19 7.83 -11.08
N LYS A 113 6.69 8.66 -12.02
CA LYS A 113 8.12 9.02 -12.14
C LYS A 113 8.72 9.70 -10.90
N ASN A 114 7.87 10.33 -10.06
CA ASN A 114 8.30 11.05 -8.85
C ASN A 114 7.92 10.33 -7.55
N PHE A 115 7.30 9.14 -7.63
CA PHE A 115 6.81 8.41 -6.47
C PHE A 115 7.92 8.18 -5.42
N LEU A 116 9.08 7.65 -5.81
CA LEU A 116 10.15 7.35 -4.85
C LEU A 116 10.67 8.63 -4.19
N PHE A 117 10.76 9.72 -4.94
CA PHE A 117 11.20 11.01 -4.41
C PHE A 117 10.21 11.52 -3.36
N GLN A 118 8.91 11.52 -3.69
CA GLN A 118 7.87 11.96 -2.77
C GLN A 118 7.82 11.10 -1.50
N MET A 119 7.94 9.78 -1.62
CA MET A 119 8.00 8.88 -0.46
C MET A 119 9.20 9.17 0.44
N ASN A 120 10.41 9.32 -0.13
CA ASN A 120 11.60 9.64 0.65
C ASN A 120 11.51 11.01 1.32
N TYR A 121 11.00 12.02 0.60
CA TYR A 121 10.81 13.36 1.13
C TYR A 121 9.86 13.35 2.33
N CYS A 122 8.72 12.66 2.21
CA CYS A 122 7.74 12.55 3.30
C CYS A 122 8.28 11.70 4.47
N LEU A 123 9.00 10.61 4.19
CA LEU A 123 9.63 9.77 5.21
C LEU A 123 10.62 10.57 6.08
N GLU A 124 11.36 11.50 5.46
CA GLU A 124 12.28 12.37 6.16
C GLU A 124 11.53 13.45 6.95
N LYS A 125 10.63 14.17 6.26
CA LYS A 125 9.86 15.29 6.82
C LYS A 125 9.04 14.88 8.04
N PHE A 126 8.45 13.69 8.01
CA PHE A 126 7.60 13.17 9.09
C PHE A 126 8.30 12.19 10.03
N SER A 127 9.63 12.05 9.94
CA SER A 127 10.39 11.08 10.74
C SER A 127 10.17 11.20 12.25
N LYS A 128 10.10 12.44 12.76
CA LYS A 128 9.94 12.77 14.19
C LYS A 128 8.50 12.64 14.72
N PHE A 129 7.49 12.60 13.83
CA PHE A 129 6.08 12.54 14.23
C PHE A 129 5.66 11.09 14.47
N LYS A 130 5.68 10.66 15.73
CA LYS A 130 5.42 9.27 16.12
C LYS A 130 3.98 8.80 15.81
N ASN A 131 3.03 9.73 15.76
CA ASN A 131 1.64 9.46 15.41
C ASN A 131 1.40 9.31 13.90
N ILE A 132 2.40 9.53 13.04
CA ILE A 132 2.31 9.26 11.60
C ILE A 132 2.87 7.87 11.32
N ALA A 133 1.97 6.93 11.02
CA ALA A 133 2.29 5.54 10.80
C ALA A 133 2.79 5.26 9.38
N SER A 134 2.15 5.85 8.37
CA SER A 134 2.38 5.51 6.96
C SER A 134 2.29 6.73 6.05
N ILE A 135 2.81 6.58 4.83
CA ILE A 135 2.60 7.48 3.70
C ILE A 135 2.02 6.63 2.56
N GLU A 136 0.83 6.98 2.09
CA GLU A 136 0.09 6.23 1.08
C GLU A 136 0.21 6.91 -0.29
N GLY A 137 0.62 6.14 -1.29
CA GLY A 137 0.70 6.61 -2.68
C GLY A 137 -0.62 6.50 -3.42
N TYR A 138 -1.50 5.60 -3.03
CA TYR A 138 -2.82 5.47 -3.62
C TYR A 138 -3.82 6.48 -3.05
N MET A 139 -4.67 7.00 -3.94
CA MET A 139 -5.84 7.80 -3.59
C MET A 139 -7.01 7.39 -4.47
N TYR A 140 -8.19 7.29 -3.85
CA TYR A 140 -9.45 7.08 -4.57
C TYR A 140 -9.67 8.20 -5.61
N PRO A 141 -10.32 7.95 -6.75
CA PRO A 141 -10.63 8.98 -7.74
C PRO A 141 -11.81 9.86 -7.28
N VAL A 142 -11.63 10.50 -6.13
CA VAL A 142 -12.59 11.38 -5.49
C VAL A 142 -12.51 12.75 -6.16
N LYS A 143 -13.66 13.25 -6.62
CA LYS A 143 -13.82 14.66 -6.95
C LYS A 143 -14.09 15.41 -5.63
N PHE A 144 -13.04 15.97 -5.04
CA PHE A 144 -13.17 16.77 -3.84
C PHE A 144 -13.98 18.03 -4.15
N LYS A 145 -15.08 18.24 -3.42
CA LYS A 145 -15.95 19.42 -3.59
C LYS A 145 -15.42 20.68 -2.89
N ASN A 146 -14.44 20.53 -2.01
CA ASN A 146 -13.83 21.60 -1.23
C ASN A 146 -12.35 21.73 -1.56
N GLU A 147 -11.75 22.86 -1.18
CA GLU A 147 -10.30 23.04 -1.21
C GLU A 147 -9.61 22.09 -0.22
N ILE A 148 -9.35 20.88 -0.69
CA ILE A 148 -8.50 19.92 0.02
C ILE A 148 -7.05 20.21 -0.33
N PRO A 149 -6.14 20.32 0.67
CA PRO A 149 -4.73 20.51 0.40
C PRO A 149 -4.15 19.36 -0.43
N ASN A 150 -2.99 19.58 -1.05
CA ASN A 150 -2.36 18.58 -1.91
C ASN A 150 -1.94 17.29 -1.19
N TYR A 151 -1.94 17.32 0.13
CA TYR A 151 -1.79 16.17 1.02
C TYR A 151 -2.63 16.38 2.27
N PHE A 152 -3.03 15.29 2.92
CA PHE A 152 -3.78 15.34 4.17
C PHE A 152 -3.57 14.06 4.96
N PHE A 153 -4.10 14.01 6.18
CA PHE A 153 -3.97 12.85 7.07
C PHE A 153 -5.32 12.22 7.33
N LEU A 154 -5.35 10.88 7.39
CA LEU A 154 -6.51 10.10 7.81
C LEU A 154 -6.07 9.03 8.82
N LYS A 155 -6.98 8.57 9.67
CA LYS A 155 -6.72 7.39 10.51
C LYS A 155 -6.68 6.11 9.68
N GLY A 156 -5.96 5.11 10.17
CA GLY A 156 -5.75 3.84 9.48
C GLY A 156 -4.67 3.95 8.40
N THR A 157 -4.56 2.96 7.51
CA THR A 157 -3.51 2.84 6.48
C THR A 157 -4.03 2.28 5.16
N GLY A 158 -3.46 2.69 4.04
CA GLY A 158 -3.66 1.95 2.78
C GLY A 158 -2.64 0.81 2.61
N CYS A 159 -2.57 0.28 1.40
CA CYS A 159 -1.68 -0.84 1.06
C CYS A 159 -1.11 -0.79 -0.37
N TRP A 160 -1.46 0.21 -1.19
CA TRP A 160 -1.04 0.26 -2.59
C TRP A 160 0.04 1.32 -2.79
N GLY A 161 1.28 0.85 -2.87
CA GLY A 161 2.44 1.70 -3.03
C GLY A 161 2.59 2.68 -1.87
N TRP A 162 3.17 2.22 -0.78
CA TRP A 162 3.19 2.94 0.49
C TRP A 162 4.58 2.93 1.11
N ALA A 163 4.77 3.74 2.13
CA ALA A 163 6.02 3.80 2.86
C ALA A 163 5.79 3.92 4.36
N THR A 164 6.66 3.31 5.15
CA THR A 164 6.55 3.35 6.61
C THR A 164 7.92 3.31 7.29
N TRP A 165 7.91 3.50 8.61
CA TRP A 165 9.08 3.42 9.47
C TRP A 165 9.04 2.16 10.32
N LYS A 166 10.22 1.67 10.71
CA LYS A 166 10.37 0.57 11.68
C LYS A 166 9.56 0.82 12.95
N ARG A 167 9.59 2.06 13.46
CA ARG A 167 8.82 2.47 14.65
C ARG A 167 7.32 2.25 14.50
N SER A 168 6.76 2.47 13.30
CA SER A 168 5.34 2.27 13.04
C SER A 168 5.03 0.81 12.82
N TRP A 169 5.88 0.10 12.06
CA TRP A 169 5.67 -1.30 11.74
C TRP A 169 5.60 -2.19 12.99
N LYS A 170 6.31 -1.82 14.07
CA LYS A 170 6.18 -2.45 15.39
C LYS A 170 4.74 -2.49 15.94
N ASN A 171 3.84 -1.63 15.45
CA ASN A 171 2.44 -1.64 15.85
C ASN A 171 1.62 -2.76 15.20
N TYR A 172 2.13 -3.45 14.18
CA TYR A 172 1.38 -4.49 13.48
C TYR A 172 1.01 -5.63 14.43
N GLU A 173 -0.29 -5.81 14.64
CA GLU A 173 -0.87 -6.94 15.37
C GLU A 173 -1.43 -7.95 14.36
N GLY A 174 -0.89 -9.17 14.41
CA GLY A 174 -1.27 -10.26 13.52
C GLY A 174 -2.51 -11.02 13.95
N SER A 175 -2.90 -10.95 15.23
CA SER A 175 -4.06 -11.64 15.79
C SER A 175 -5.35 -10.87 15.51
N THR A 176 -6.21 -11.46 14.68
CA THR A 176 -7.55 -10.93 14.42
C THR A 176 -8.36 -10.82 15.70
N GLN A 177 -8.29 -11.81 16.58
CA GLN A 177 -9.05 -11.82 17.84
C GLN A 177 -8.65 -10.64 18.74
N LYS A 178 -7.34 -10.41 18.93
CA LYS A 178 -6.84 -9.28 19.74
C LYS A 178 -7.32 -7.94 19.18
N LEU A 179 -7.34 -7.79 17.85
CA LEU A 179 -7.86 -6.59 17.20
C LEU A 179 -9.38 -6.43 17.41
N LEU A 180 -10.16 -7.50 17.21
CA LEU A 180 -11.62 -7.47 17.37
C LEU A 180 -12.05 -7.16 18.80
N ASN A 181 -11.35 -7.68 19.80
CA ASN A 181 -11.63 -7.41 21.21
C ASN A 181 -11.60 -5.91 21.54
N LYS A 182 -10.79 -5.11 20.81
CA LYS A 182 -10.71 -3.66 21.03
C LYS A 182 -11.95 -2.89 20.55
N PHE A 183 -12.81 -3.51 19.72
CA PHE A 183 -14.06 -2.95 19.21
C PHE A 183 -15.31 -3.37 19.99
N PHE A 184 -15.19 -4.32 20.94
CA PHE A 184 -16.35 -4.84 21.68
C PHE A 184 -17.08 -3.71 22.41
N GLY A 185 -18.41 -3.63 22.25
CA GLY A 185 -19.26 -2.58 22.81
C GLY A 185 -19.13 -1.18 22.18
N LYS A 186 -18.24 -0.96 21.20
CA LYS A 186 -17.91 0.39 20.68
C LYS A 186 -18.50 0.68 19.31
N LYS A 187 -19.82 0.87 19.24
CA LYS A 187 -20.56 1.13 17.98
C LYS A 187 -20.01 2.33 17.20
N GLU A 188 -19.69 3.43 17.88
CA GLU A 188 -19.15 4.64 17.24
C GLU A 188 -17.75 4.42 16.65
N LEU A 189 -16.90 3.68 17.36
CA LEU A 189 -15.57 3.32 16.87
C LEU A 189 -15.65 2.46 15.62
N ILE A 190 -16.59 1.51 15.57
CA ILE A 190 -16.86 0.69 14.39
C ILE A 190 -17.36 1.57 13.23
N ASN A 191 -18.26 2.51 13.50
CA ASN A 191 -18.76 3.43 12.47
C ASN A 191 -17.63 4.30 11.88
N ASP A 192 -16.72 4.81 12.72
CA ASP A 192 -15.55 5.58 12.27
C ASP A 192 -14.55 4.71 11.49
N PHE A 193 -14.34 3.47 11.95
CA PHE A 193 -13.50 2.47 11.27
C PHE A 193 -13.99 2.15 9.85
N ASP A 194 -15.31 2.10 9.67
CA ASP A 194 -16.00 1.82 8.41
C ASP A 194 -16.26 3.08 7.56
N PHE A 195 -15.56 4.19 7.82
CA PHE A 195 -15.76 5.46 7.11
C PHE A 195 -17.23 5.90 7.13
N TYR A 196 -17.83 5.97 8.31
CA TYR A 196 -19.25 6.31 8.51
C TYR A 196 -20.18 5.32 7.78
N GLY A 197 -19.87 4.03 7.89
CA GLY A 197 -20.59 2.94 7.23
C GLY A 197 -20.44 2.89 5.71
N SER A 198 -19.51 3.65 5.13
CA SER A 198 -19.33 3.75 3.67
C SER A 198 -18.48 2.62 3.09
N TYR A 199 -17.69 1.92 3.91
CA TYR A 199 -16.89 0.78 3.48
C TYR A 199 -16.75 -0.26 4.60
N PRO A 200 -16.94 -1.56 4.33
CA PRO A 200 -17.16 -2.57 5.37
C PRO A 200 -15.83 -3.11 5.96
N TYR A 201 -14.94 -2.24 6.43
CA TYR A 201 -13.64 -2.62 7.00
C TYR A 201 -13.78 -3.56 8.20
N PHE A 202 -14.73 -3.33 9.11
CA PHE A 202 -14.97 -4.14 10.29
C PHE A 202 -15.43 -5.55 9.90
N LYS A 203 -16.33 -5.65 8.91
CA LYS A 203 -16.72 -6.94 8.33
C LYS A 203 -15.52 -7.65 7.68
N MET A 204 -14.64 -6.92 7.00
CA MET A 204 -13.40 -7.49 6.42
C MET A 204 -12.44 -8.00 7.49
N LEU A 205 -12.31 -7.29 8.62
CA LEU A 205 -11.50 -7.71 9.75
C LEU A 205 -12.09 -8.97 10.40
N LYS A 206 -13.39 -8.99 10.70
CA LYS A 206 -14.09 -10.17 11.25
C LYS A 206 -13.87 -11.42 10.41
N LYS A 207 -14.00 -11.29 9.07
CA LYS A 207 -13.76 -12.39 8.13
C LYS A 207 -12.38 -13.03 8.24
N GLN A 208 -11.38 -12.34 8.80
CA GLN A 208 -10.03 -12.91 8.97
C GLN A 208 -9.96 -14.03 10.01
N MET A 209 -10.98 -14.19 10.87
CA MET A 209 -11.07 -15.30 11.83
C MET A 209 -11.13 -16.64 11.09
N TRP A 210 -12.05 -16.76 10.12
CA TRP A 210 -12.31 -18.02 9.40
C TRP A 210 -11.79 -18.05 7.95
N SER A 211 -11.29 -16.94 7.41
CA SER A 211 -10.80 -16.93 6.02
C SER A 211 -9.58 -17.85 5.85
N LYS A 212 -9.63 -18.71 4.82
CA LYS A 212 -8.46 -19.44 4.30
C LYS A 212 -7.43 -18.47 3.72
N LYS A 213 -7.88 -17.39 3.08
CA LYS A 213 -7.01 -16.31 2.55
C LYS A 213 -6.82 -15.22 3.59
N LYS A 214 -5.66 -15.21 4.26
CA LYS A 214 -5.33 -14.18 5.26
C LYS A 214 -4.94 -12.86 4.58
N SER A 215 -5.40 -11.74 5.10
CA SER A 215 -5.07 -10.39 4.66
C SER A 215 -4.27 -9.66 5.73
N TRP A 216 -3.06 -9.23 5.36
CA TRP A 216 -2.21 -8.38 6.20
C TRP A 216 -2.74 -6.93 6.24
N ALA A 217 -3.30 -6.43 5.13
CA ALA A 217 -3.66 -5.04 4.95
C ALA A 217 -4.74 -4.58 5.94
N ILE A 218 -5.80 -5.37 6.14
CA ILE A 218 -6.86 -5.02 7.10
C ILE A 218 -6.37 -5.05 8.55
N LYS A 219 -5.42 -5.94 8.87
CA LYS A 219 -4.79 -6.02 10.20
C LYS A 219 -3.86 -4.84 10.44
N TRP A 220 -3.11 -4.43 9.43
CA TRP A 220 -2.28 -3.22 9.48
C TRP A 220 -3.12 -1.94 9.63
N TYR A 221 -4.24 -1.85 8.90
CA TYR A 221 -5.22 -0.76 9.04
C TYR A 221 -5.77 -0.71 10.47
N ALA A 222 -6.27 -1.83 10.99
CA ALA A 222 -6.79 -1.93 12.37
C ALA A 222 -5.76 -1.58 13.44
N SER A 223 -4.55 -2.10 13.30
CA SER A 223 -3.45 -1.88 14.25
C SER A 223 -3.14 -0.39 14.43
N ASN A 224 -3.15 0.39 13.35
CA ASN A 224 -2.88 1.82 13.40
C ASN A 224 -4.10 2.65 13.75
N PHE A 225 -5.27 2.28 13.22
CA PHE A 225 -6.52 2.96 13.53
C PHE A 225 -6.81 2.94 15.04
N LEU A 226 -6.69 1.77 15.68
CA LEU A 226 -6.93 1.60 17.12
C LEU A 226 -5.94 2.37 18.01
N LYS A 227 -4.80 2.79 17.46
CA LYS A 227 -3.79 3.63 18.14
C LYS A 227 -3.96 5.12 17.83
N ASN A 228 -5.02 5.51 17.11
CA ASN A 228 -5.21 6.87 16.56
C ASN A 228 -4.03 7.35 15.70
N ASN A 229 -3.26 6.42 15.11
CA ASN A 229 -2.20 6.79 14.19
C ASN A 229 -2.79 7.28 12.87
N LEU A 230 -2.09 8.24 12.29
CA LEU A 230 -2.42 8.87 11.02
C LEU A 230 -1.57 8.32 9.88
N THR A 231 -2.15 8.29 8.69
CA THR A 231 -1.45 8.06 7.43
C THR A 231 -1.55 9.31 6.59
N MET A 232 -0.42 9.73 6.02
CA MET A 232 -0.39 10.81 5.04
C MET A 232 -0.89 10.27 3.69
N TYR A 233 -1.82 10.97 3.08
CA TYR A 233 -2.28 10.71 1.72
C TYR A 233 -1.94 11.88 0.81
N PHE A 234 -1.57 11.59 -0.43
CA PHE A 234 -1.56 12.59 -1.50
C PHE A 234 -2.98 12.81 -2.02
N LYS A 235 -3.33 14.04 -2.38
CA LYS A 235 -4.64 14.36 -2.99
C LYS A 235 -4.85 13.64 -4.32
N ASN A 236 -3.78 13.45 -5.08
CA ASN A 236 -3.79 12.71 -6.34
C ASN A 236 -3.00 11.41 -6.17
N THR A 237 -3.52 10.31 -6.71
CA THR A 237 -2.83 9.02 -6.67
C THR A 237 -1.49 9.10 -7.41
N LEU A 238 -0.46 8.48 -6.84
CA LEU A 238 0.87 8.32 -7.41
C LEU A 238 1.07 6.91 -7.99
N VAL A 239 0.07 6.04 -7.85
CA VAL A 239 0.14 4.64 -8.28
C VAL A 239 -1.09 4.23 -9.10
N LYS A 240 -0.92 3.13 -9.84
CA LYS A 240 -1.98 2.43 -10.57
C LYS A 240 -1.84 0.93 -10.31
N ASN A 241 -2.91 0.29 -9.85
CA ASN A 241 -2.97 -1.17 -9.78
C ASN A 241 -3.36 -1.72 -11.17
N ILE A 242 -2.50 -2.56 -11.74
CA ILE A 242 -2.71 -3.24 -13.05
C ILE A 242 -3.11 -4.70 -12.91
N GLY A 243 -3.23 -5.21 -11.68
CA GLY A 243 -3.63 -6.58 -11.39
C GLY A 243 -5.12 -6.80 -11.46
N LEU A 244 -5.91 -5.72 -11.56
CA LEU A 244 -7.37 -5.73 -11.70
C LEU A 244 -7.86 -6.25 -13.07
N ASP A 245 -6.98 -6.85 -13.86
CA ASP A 245 -7.24 -7.52 -15.14
C ASP A 245 -7.83 -8.94 -14.98
N GLY A 246 -8.22 -9.31 -13.76
CA GLY A 246 -8.73 -10.63 -13.43
C GLY A 246 -7.66 -11.64 -13.00
N SER A 247 -6.36 -11.33 -13.16
CA SER A 247 -5.27 -12.24 -12.81
C SER A 247 -4.90 -12.25 -11.31
N GLY A 248 -5.26 -11.22 -10.56
CA GLY A 248 -4.89 -11.08 -9.15
C GLY A 248 -5.90 -11.69 -8.16
N GLU A 249 -5.40 -12.20 -7.03
CA GLU A 249 -6.23 -12.90 -6.04
C GLU A 249 -7.25 -12.02 -5.30
N ASN A 250 -7.05 -10.69 -5.30
CA ASN A 250 -7.90 -9.71 -4.61
C ASN A 250 -8.62 -8.76 -5.58
N CYS A 251 -8.79 -9.18 -6.84
CA CYS A 251 -9.28 -8.30 -7.89
C CYS A 251 -10.80 -8.24 -7.97
N ARG A 252 -11.37 -7.19 -7.37
CA ARG A 252 -12.74 -6.74 -7.62
C ARG A 252 -12.77 -5.24 -7.43
N ILE A 253 -12.62 -4.46 -8.50
CA ILE A 253 -13.15 -3.09 -8.75
C ILE A 253 -12.44 -2.54 -9.99
N ASP A 254 -13.18 -2.12 -11.01
CA ASP A 254 -12.66 -1.33 -12.13
C ASP A 254 -12.38 0.13 -11.69
N TYR A 255 -11.19 0.63 -12.04
CA TYR A 255 -10.81 2.02 -11.90
C TYR A 255 -10.22 2.50 -13.22
N ASN A 256 -11.06 3.05 -14.09
CA ASN A 256 -10.60 3.99 -15.11
C ASN A 256 -9.91 5.19 -14.42
N ILE A 257 -8.58 5.17 -14.39
CA ILE A 257 -7.74 6.27 -13.87
C ILE A 257 -7.18 7.03 -15.06
N ASN A 258 -7.52 8.31 -15.12
CA ASN A 258 -7.04 9.24 -16.13
C ASN A 258 -5.52 9.46 -15.96
N GLN A 259 -4.73 8.85 -16.84
CA GLN A 259 -3.26 8.83 -16.78
C GLN A 259 -2.62 10.22 -16.96
N LYS A 260 -3.37 11.21 -17.46
CA LYS A 260 -2.86 12.56 -17.73
C LYS A 260 -2.44 13.34 -16.46
N LYS A 261 -2.89 12.93 -15.26
CA LYS A 261 -2.58 13.64 -13.99
C LYS A 261 -1.24 13.24 -13.34
N PHE A 262 -0.52 12.24 -13.86
CA PHE A 262 0.69 11.69 -13.21
C PHE A 262 1.97 12.55 -13.35
N ILE A 263 1.94 13.67 -14.07
CA ILE A 263 3.15 14.14 -14.76
C ILE A 263 3.97 15.23 -14.01
N LYS A 264 3.42 16.08 -13.13
CA LYS A 264 4.17 17.29 -12.70
C LYS A 264 4.02 17.77 -11.25
N PHE A 265 3.64 16.92 -10.30
CA PHE A 265 3.48 17.40 -8.91
C PHE A 265 4.78 17.31 -8.09
N LYS A 266 5.42 18.45 -7.79
CA LYS A 266 6.44 18.57 -6.73
C LYS A 266 5.73 18.99 -5.44
N LEU A 267 5.52 18.04 -4.53
CA LEU A 267 4.85 18.33 -3.26
C LEU A 267 5.71 19.32 -2.44
N LYS A 268 5.16 20.50 -2.13
CA LYS A 268 5.70 21.42 -1.12
C LYS A 268 4.97 21.18 0.21
N ILE A 269 5.65 20.54 1.17
CA ILE A 269 5.13 20.38 2.54
C ILE A 269 5.49 21.64 3.35
N LYS A 270 4.50 22.29 3.96
CA LYS A 270 4.70 23.48 4.80
C LYS A 270 5.59 23.19 6.02
N THR A 271 6.19 24.19 6.63
CA THR A 271 7.00 24.06 7.86
C THR A 271 6.12 23.75 9.08
N ASN A 272 4.99 24.44 9.21
CA ASN A 272 4.06 24.31 10.35
C ASN A 272 2.81 23.49 9.95
N VAL A 273 3.00 22.19 9.72
CA VAL A 273 1.87 21.31 9.36
C VAL A 273 1.11 20.91 10.62
N LYS A 274 -0.17 21.25 10.71
CA LYS A 274 -1.07 20.68 11.72
C LYS A 274 -1.26 19.19 11.44
N ILE A 275 -0.78 18.35 12.35
CA ILE A 275 -0.88 16.88 12.25
C ILE A 275 -2.19 16.43 12.91
N SER A 276 -3.27 16.50 12.15
CA SER A 276 -4.60 16.04 12.57
C SER A 276 -5.33 15.41 11.40
N GLU A 277 -6.27 14.52 11.69
CA GLU A 277 -7.14 13.93 10.68
C GLU A 277 -7.93 15.02 9.92
N ASN A 278 -7.98 14.93 8.60
CA ASN A 278 -8.75 15.84 7.76
C ASN A 278 -10.17 15.30 7.56
N LEU A 279 -11.09 15.74 8.41
CA LEU A 279 -12.48 15.27 8.41
C LEU A 279 -13.23 15.63 7.11
N THR A 280 -12.90 16.77 6.48
CA THR A 280 -13.51 17.16 5.20
C THR A 280 -13.11 16.20 4.09
N ALA A 281 -11.82 15.84 4.00
CA ALA A 281 -11.35 14.82 3.06
C ALA A 281 -11.98 13.46 3.35
N LYS A 282 -12.06 13.06 4.64
CA LYS A 282 -12.70 11.81 5.08
C LYS A 282 -14.16 11.72 4.63
N LYS A 283 -14.96 12.79 4.83
CA LYS A 283 -16.36 12.88 4.39
C LYS A 283 -16.50 12.76 2.86
N ASN A 284 -15.62 13.42 2.09
CA ASN A 284 -15.61 13.32 0.63
C ASN A 284 -15.30 11.89 0.16
N ILE A 285 -14.32 11.22 0.79
CA ILE A 285 -13.97 9.83 0.51
C ILE A 285 -15.11 8.89 0.89
N ALA A 286 -15.70 9.06 2.08
CA ALA A 286 -16.86 8.28 2.53
C ALA A 286 -18.01 8.36 1.51
N LYS A 287 -18.37 9.58 1.05
CA LYS A 287 -19.41 9.76 0.02
C LYS A 287 -19.07 9.04 -1.28
N TYR A 288 -17.81 9.09 -1.72
CA TYR A 288 -17.36 8.35 -2.90
C TYR A 288 -17.49 6.83 -2.71
N LEU A 289 -17.03 6.29 -1.57
CA LEU A 289 -17.10 4.87 -1.26
C LEU A 289 -18.55 4.40 -1.18
N LYS A 290 -19.42 5.14 -0.48
CA LYS A 290 -20.85 4.83 -0.39
C LYS A 290 -21.50 4.77 -1.77
N LYS A 291 -21.21 5.74 -2.66
CA LYS A 291 -21.70 5.70 -4.05
C LYS A 291 -21.18 4.47 -4.80
N LYS A 292 -19.88 4.17 -4.70
CA LYS A 292 -19.25 3.08 -5.45
C LYS A 292 -19.68 1.69 -4.98
N PHE A 293 -19.88 1.50 -3.67
CA PHE A 293 -20.20 0.20 -3.06
C PHE A 293 -21.67 0.03 -2.69
N ASN A 294 -22.55 0.93 -3.15
CA ASN A 294 -23.98 0.79 -2.98
C ASN A 294 -24.50 -0.48 -3.69
N PHE A 295 -25.59 -1.05 -3.16
CA PHE A 295 -26.16 -2.33 -3.58
C PHE A 295 -26.43 -2.39 -5.10
N ASN A 296 -27.00 -1.34 -5.68
CA ASN A 296 -27.30 -1.27 -7.12
C ASN A 296 -26.05 -1.33 -8.01
N ASN A 297 -24.92 -0.76 -7.55
CA ASN A 297 -23.66 -0.85 -8.27
C ASN A 297 -23.01 -2.23 -8.12
N LYS A 298 -23.21 -2.93 -6.99
CA LYS A 298 -22.80 -4.34 -6.86
C LYS A 298 -23.59 -5.25 -7.80
N LEU A 299 -24.89 -5.02 -7.95
CA LEU A 299 -25.73 -5.77 -8.87
C LEU A 299 -25.31 -5.53 -10.34
N LYS A 300 -25.10 -4.27 -10.73
CA LYS A 300 -24.64 -3.91 -12.09
C LYS A 300 -23.26 -4.50 -12.43
N ILE A 301 -22.32 -4.49 -11.48
CA ILE A 301 -21.00 -5.15 -11.62
C ILE A 301 -21.14 -6.68 -11.67
N THR A 302 -22.21 -7.26 -11.11
CA THR A 302 -22.45 -8.71 -11.13
C THR A 302 -23.12 -9.13 -12.44
N ILE A 303 -24.06 -8.34 -12.97
CA ILE A 303 -24.71 -8.57 -14.27
C ILE A 303 -23.72 -8.41 -15.44
N GLN A 304 -22.85 -7.39 -15.39
CA GLN A 304 -21.79 -7.23 -16.40
C GLN A 304 -20.80 -8.41 -16.47
N LYS A 305 -20.73 -9.27 -15.45
CA LYS A 305 -19.90 -10.49 -15.44
C LYS A 305 -20.59 -11.72 -16.00
N LEU A 306 -21.93 -11.71 -16.08
CA LEU A 306 -22.69 -12.80 -16.69
C LEU A 306 -22.78 -12.62 -18.22
N LEU A 307 -22.46 -11.42 -18.71
CA LEU A 307 -22.52 -11.03 -20.12
C LEU A 307 -21.12 -10.83 -20.75
N SER A 308 -20.05 -11.23 -20.06
CA SER A 308 -18.64 -11.17 -20.50
C SER A 308 -17.93 -12.48 -20.21
#